data_AF-A0A6G1DSV8-F1
#
_entry.id   AF-A0A6G1DSV8-F1
#
_cell.length_a   1.000
_cell.length_b   1.000
_cell.length_c   1.000
_cell.angle_alpha   90.00
_cell.angle_beta   90.00
_cell.angle_gamma   90.00
#
_symmetry.space_group_name_H-M   'P 1'
#
loop_
_entity.id
_entity.type
_entity.pdbx_description
1 polymer ?
#
loop_
_entity_poly.entity_id
_entity_poly.type
_entity_poly.pdbx_seq_one_letter_code
_entity_poly.pdbx_strand_id
1 'polypeptide(L)'
;MSHQFSLSKLAIADSLGTSRFRFRGRFSRVLVSDPARTLQPKLDFLSSVGITVPLLPWLVSLTPIILHRSVEAHLAPLFNSLREVLGSDSNIVAALRHMPFVMRCSPKATFLRTLPVLRDVHGLTPSEVSKLVTLQPGVILLGPDRVWEIVQVVKNAGV
;
A
#
# COMPACT_ATOMS: atom_id res chain seq x y z
N MET A 1 -10.96 27.87 -20.20
CA MET A 1 -11.01 26.69 -19.30
C MET A 1 -9.64 26.11 -18.91
N SER A 2 -8.51 26.56 -19.48
CA SER A 2 -7.19 25.95 -19.22
C SER A 2 -6.41 26.48 -18.00
N HIS A 3 -6.82 27.62 -17.41
CA HIS A 3 -6.05 28.26 -16.32
C HIS A 3 -6.36 27.69 -14.91
N GLN A 4 -7.59 27.23 -14.65
CA GLN A 4 -7.98 26.66 -13.35
C GLN A 4 -7.38 25.27 -13.08
N PHE A 5 -7.10 24.48 -14.13
CA PHE A 5 -6.49 23.14 -14.00
C PHE A 5 -5.00 23.16 -13.63
N SER A 6 -4.31 24.30 -13.84
CA SER A 6 -2.90 24.43 -13.51
C SER A 6 -2.69 24.70 -12.01
N LEU A 7 -3.58 25.52 -11.43
CA LEU A 7 -3.46 25.97 -10.04
C LEU A 7 -3.74 24.85 -9.02
N SER A 8 -4.68 23.95 -9.32
CA SER A 8 -5.00 22.80 -8.44
C SER A 8 -3.89 21.75 -8.39
N LYS A 9 -3.09 21.59 -9.46
CA LYS A 9 -1.92 20.70 -9.46
C LYS A 9 -0.77 21.27 -8.63
N LEU A 10 -0.54 22.57 -8.70
CA LEU A 10 0.52 23.26 -7.95
C LEU A 10 0.21 23.30 -6.44
N ALA A 11 -1.03 23.54 -6.04
CA ALA A 11 -1.43 23.52 -4.63
C ALA A 11 -1.26 22.13 -3.97
N ILE A 12 -1.54 21.05 -4.70
CA ILE A 12 -1.28 19.68 -4.24
C ILE A 12 0.23 19.38 -4.24
N ALA A 13 0.98 19.91 -5.21
CA ALA A 13 2.42 19.71 -5.26
C ALA A 13 3.15 20.42 -4.11
N ASP A 14 2.70 21.64 -3.76
CA ASP A 14 3.21 22.44 -2.65
C ASP A 14 2.81 21.84 -1.29
N SER A 15 1.57 21.35 -1.13
CA SER A 15 1.14 20.70 0.13
C SER A 15 1.82 19.35 0.39
N LEU A 16 2.28 18.67 -0.66
CA LEU A 16 3.02 17.40 -0.56
C LEU A 16 4.54 17.56 -0.58
N GLY A 17 5.08 18.79 -0.71
CA GLY A 17 6.53 19.03 -0.79
C GLY A 17 7.20 18.40 -2.01
N THR A 18 6.48 18.30 -3.14
CA THR A 18 6.85 17.50 -4.33
C THR A 18 7.46 18.30 -5.48
N SER A 19 8.22 19.36 -5.21
CA SER A 19 8.86 20.20 -6.24
C SER A 19 9.78 19.43 -7.21
N ARG A 20 10.10 18.15 -6.94
CA ARG A 20 10.90 17.26 -7.80
C ARG A 20 10.17 16.04 -8.39
N PHE A 21 8.90 15.79 -8.08
CA PHE A 21 8.21 14.58 -8.54
C PHE A 21 7.23 14.89 -9.67
N ARG A 22 7.60 14.49 -10.91
CA ARG A 22 6.79 14.70 -12.10
C ARG A 22 5.57 13.78 -12.08
N PHE A 23 4.41 14.33 -11.70
CA PHE A 23 3.12 13.64 -11.73
C PHE A 23 2.75 13.23 -13.18
N ARG A 24 2.91 11.95 -13.51
CA ARG A 24 2.63 11.41 -14.86
C ARG A 24 1.12 11.23 -15.05
N GLY A 25 0.44 12.29 -15.50
CA GLY A 25 -0.73 12.27 -16.39
C GLY A 25 -2.01 11.49 -16.03
N ARG A 26 -2.20 10.92 -14.83
CA ARG A 26 -3.43 10.16 -14.48
C ARG A 26 -4.35 10.84 -13.45
N PHE A 27 -4.23 12.16 -13.28
CA PHE A 27 -4.93 12.93 -12.23
C PHE A 27 -6.27 13.52 -12.69
N SER A 28 -7.17 12.74 -13.30
CA SER A 28 -8.44 13.32 -13.78
C SER A 28 -9.53 13.43 -12.71
N ARG A 29 -9.45 12.71 -11.59
CA ARG A 29 -10.52 12.71 -10.56
C ARG A 29 -10.15 13.40 -9.25
N VAL A 30 -8.87 13.46 -8.87
CA VAL A 30 -8.43 14.19 -7.66
C VAL A 30 -8.55 15.71 -7.86
N LEU A 31 -8.44 16.19 -9.11
CA LEU A 31 -8.49 17.61 -9.45
C LEU A 31 -9.92 18.17 -9.56
N VAL A 32 -10.95 17.34 -9.41
CA VAL A 32 -12.37 17.72 -9.54
C VAL A 32 -13.04 17.89 -8.18
N SER A 33 -12.43 17.38 -7.11
CA SER A 33 -12.91 17.51 -5.74
C SER A 33 -12.08 18.52 -4.97
N ASP A 34 -12.68 19.19 -3.98
CA ASP A 34 -11.94 20.06 -3.06
C ASP A 34 -10.79 19.25 -2.43
N PRO A 35 -9.53 19.55 -2.78
CA PRO A 35 -8.39 18.77 -2.33
C PRO A 35 -8.24 18.86 -0.81
N ALA A 36 -8.59 19.97 -0.17
CA ALA A 36 -8.51 20.10 1.28
C ALA A 36 -9.53 19.18 1.97
N ARG A 37 -10.80 19.18 1.54
CA ARG A 37 -11.83 18.34 2.18
C ARG A 37 -11.69 16.85 1.88
N THR A 38 -11.16 16.49 0.72
CA THR A 38 -11.11 15.08 0.29
C THR A 38 -9.77 14.40 0.50
N LEU A 39 -8.66 15.14 0.46
CA LEU A 39 -7.32 14.56 0.64
C LEU A 39 -6.85 14.64 2.09
N GLN A 40 -7.20 15.68 2.84
CA GLN A 40 -6.71 15.88 4.20
C GLN A 40 -6.95 14.65 5.10
N PRO A 41 -8.15 14.04 5.15
CA PRO A 41 -8.37 12.86 5.99
C PRO A 41 -7.47 11.67 5.63
N LYS A 42 -7.05 11.57 4.37
CA LYS A 42 -6.18 10.49 3.88
C LYS A 42 -4.72 10.77 4.25
N LEU A 43 -4.30 12.03 4.12
CA LEU A 43 -2.95 12.45 4.51
C LEU A 43 -2.76 12.36 6.03
N ASP A 44 -3.77 12.73 6.80
CA ASP A 44 -3.79 12.60 8.26
C ASP A 44 -3.70 11.14 8.67
N PHE A 45 -4.51 10.27 8.05
CA PHE A 45 -4.43 8.83 8.29
C PHE A 45 -3.04 8.27 7.97
N LEU A 46 -2.48 8.57 6.79
CA LEU A 46 -1.15 8.11 6.39
C LEU A 46 -0.08 8.60 7.38
N SER A 47 -0.19 9.85 7.84
CA SER A 47 0.71 10.40 8.85
C SER A 47 0.57 9.69 10.20
N SER A 48 -0.66 9.38 10.63
CA SER A 48 -0.92 8.68 11.90
C SER A 48 -0.32 7.27 11.98
N VAL A 49 -0.15 6.61 10.83
CA VAL A 49 0.49 5.28 10.72
C VAL A 49 1.99 5.37 10.38
N GLY A 50 2.58 6.57 10.48
CA GLY A 50 4.01 6.80 10.31
C GLY A 50 4.49 6.98 8.86
N ILE A 51 3.58 7.19 7.90
CA ILE A 51 3.93 7.53 6.51
C ILE A 51 4.03 9.05 6.39
N THR A 52 5.25 9.55 6.58
CA THR A 52 5.59 10.97 6.51
C THR A 52 6.64 11.23 5.42
N VAL A 53 7.14 12.46 5.31
CA VAL A 53 8.21 12.83 4.38
C VAL A 53 9.50 12.07 4.74
N PRO A 54 10.27 11.55 3.75
CA PRO A 54 10.08 11.66 2.30
C PRO A 54 9.25 10.53 1.68
N LEU A 55 8.75 9.58 2.48
CA LEU A 55 8.04 8.40 1.97
C LEU A 55 6.68 8.77 1.36
N LEU A 56 5.92 9.64 2.01
CA LEU A 56 4.58 10.06 1.58
C LEU A 56 4.54 10.55 0.11
N PRO A 57 5.34 11.55 -0.31
CA PRO A 57 5.33 12.03 -1.69
C PRO A 57 5.75 10.96 -2.70
N TRP A 58 6.72 10.12 -2.34
CA TRP A 58 7.17 9.01 -3.18
C TRP A 58 6.07 7.94 -3.35
N LEU A 59 5.41 7.56 -2.25
CA LEU A 59 4.33 6.58 -2.24
C LEU A 59 3.13 7.05 -3.06
N VAL A 60 2.70 8.31 -2.89
CA VAL A 60 1.61 8.92 -3.66
C VAL A 60 1.95 8.93 -5.15
N SER A 61 3.21 9.22 -5.51
CA SER A 61 3.67 9.22 -6.91
C SER A 61 3.58 7.84 -7.57
N LEU A 62 3.92 6.77 -6.84
CA LEU A 62 3.90 5.39 -7.35
C LEU A 62 2.51 4.73 -7.25
N THR A 63 1.72 5.14 -6.26
CA THR A 63 0.41 4.55 -5.95
C THR A 63 -0.67 5.61 -5.78
N PRO A 64 -1.00 6.39 -6.83
CA PRO A 64 -1.97 7.48 -6.71
C PRO A 64 -3.38 7.00 -6.34
N ILE A 65 -3.68 5.71 -6.54
CA ILE A 65 -4.95 5.09 -6.15
C ILE A 65 -5.25 5.21 -4.65
N ILE A 66 -4.24 5.33 -3.79
CA ILE A 66 -4.44 5.47 -2.33
C ILE A 66 -5.24 6.72 -2.00
N LEU A 67 -5.07 7.80 -2.78
CA LEU A 67 -5.82 9.04 -2.63
C LEU A 67 -7.29 8.89 -3.05
N HIS A 68 -7.65 7.84 -3.77
CA HIS A 68 -9.03 7.54 -4.15
C HIS A 68 -9.73 6.55 -3.21
N ARG A 69 -9.01 5.89 -2.30
CA ARG A 69 -9.59 4.93 -1.34
C ARG A 69 -10.18 5.64 -0.13
N SER A 70 -11.31 5.15 0.39
CA SER A 70 -11.83 5.63 1.69
C SER A 70 -10.92 5.15 2.80
N VAL A 71 -10.74 6.00 3.81
CA VAL A 71 -9.95 5.65 5.00
C VAL A 71 -10.65 4.50 5.73
N GLU A 72 -11.93 4.66 5.99
CA GLU A 72 -12.77 3.76 6.79
C GLU A 72 -13.05 2.44 6.07
N ALA A 73 -13.39 2.51 4.78
CA ALA A 73 -13.79 1.33 4.02
C ALA A 73 -12.61 0.52 3.45
N HIS A 74 -11.40 1.09 3.42
CA HIS A 74 -10.26 0.45 2.76
C HIS A 74 -8.93 0.62 3.47
N LEU A 75 -8.45 1.84 3.71
CA LEU A 75 -7.09 2.04 4.24
C LEU A 75 -6.95 1.49 5.67
N ALA A 76 -7.87 1.83 6.57
CA ALA A 76 -7.86 1.33 7.93
C ALA A 76 -8.02 -0.21 8.01
N PRO A 77 -8.97 -0.84 7.31
CA PRO A 77 -9.03 -2.30 7.22
C PRO A 77 -7.74 -2.94 6.69
N LEU A 78 -7.12 -2.36 5.66
CA LEU A 78 -5.85 -2.87 5.11
C LEU A 78 -4.74 -2.80 6.16
N PHE A 79 -4.57 -1.67 6.83
CA PHE A 79 -3.57 -1.52 7.88
C PHE A 79 -3.81 -2.45 9.05
N ASN A 80 -5.07 -2.67 9.45
CA ASN A 80 -5.40 -3.61 10.51
C ASN A 80 -5.00 -5.04 10.13
N SER A 81 -5.35 -5.50 8.93
CA SER A 81 -4.91 -6.82 8.45
C SER A 81 -3.39 -6.93 8.39
N LEU A 82 -2.71 -5.91 7.86
CA LEU A 82 -1.24 -5.91 7.79
C LEU A 82 -0.62 -5.96 9.18
N ARG A 83 -1.21 -5.29 10.19
CA ARG A 83 -0.74 -5.29 11.57
C ARG A 83 -0.85 -6.66 12.23
N GLU A 84 -1.87 -7.45 11.91
CA GLU A 84 -2.01 -8.84 12.40
C GLU A 84 -0.85 -9.75 11.93
N VAL A 85 -0.16 -9.39 10.85
CA VAL A 85 0.94 -10.19 10.27
C VAL A 85 2.31 -9.58 10.54
N LEU A 86 2.42 -8.26 10.42
CA LEU A 86 3.67 -7.54 10.57
C LEU A 86 3.89 -7.03 12.00
N GLY A 87 2.88 -7.10 12.87
CA GLY A 87 2.97 -6.78 14.29
C GLY A 87 3.02 -5.29 14.63
N SER A 88 3.44 -4.42 13.72
CA SER A 88 3.54 -2.97 13.97
C SER A 88 3.42 -2.12 12.70
N ASP A 89 3.03 -0.86 12.88
CA ASP A 89 2.99 0.12 11.79
C ASP A 89 4.40 0.41 11.24
N SER A 90 5.44 0.33 12.08
CA SER A 90 6.83 0.48 11.65
C SER A 90 7.26 -0.60 10.64
N ASN A 91 6.82 -1.85 10.86
CA ASN A 91 7.11 -2.96 9.94
C ASN A 91 6.30 -2.82 8.64
N ILE A 92 5.07 -2.32 8.71
CA ILE A 92 4.28 -1.98 7.51
C ILE A 92 4.99 -0.91 6.69
N VAL A 93 5.46 0.17 7.34
CA VAL A 93 6.18 1.25 6.68
C VAL A 93 7.50 0.75 6.06
N ALA A 94 8.22 -0.15 6.73
CA ALA A 94 9.40 -0.80 6.17
C ALA A 94 9.07 -1.61 4.91
N ALA A 95 8.01 -2.44 4.95
CA ALA A 95 7.54 -3.19 3.79
C ALA A 95 7.14 -2.27 2.62
N LEU A 96 6.50 -1.14 2.89
CA LEU A 96 6.09 -0.15 1.89
C LEU A 96 7.28 0.54 1.20
N ARG A 97 8.41 0.71 1.90
CA ARG A 97 9.65 1.23 1.28
C ARG A 97 10.18 0.27 0.22
N HIS A 98 10.05 -1.04 0.43
CA HIS A 98 10.47 -2.05 -0.53
C HIS A 98 9.43 -2.27 -1.64
N MET A 99 8.14 -2.24 -1.31
CA MET A 99 7.05 -2.53 -2.23
C MET A 99 5.85 -1.60 -2.00
N PRO A 100 5.83 -0.41 -2.61
CA PRO A 100 4.74 0.55 -2.42
C PRO A 100 3.40 0.02 -2.95
N PHE A 101 3.45 -0.93 -3.90
CA PHE A 101 2.26 -1.53 -4.51
C PHE A 101 1.42 -2.37 -3.56
N VAL A 102 1.92 -2.70 -2.36
CA VAL A 102 1.15 -3.27 -1.24
C VAL A 102 -0.13 -2.45 -0.98
N MET A 103 -0.08 -1.13 -1.12
CA MET A 103 -1.25 -0.26 -0.94
C MET A 103 -2.37 -0.44 -1.98
N ARG A 104 -2.11 -1.20 -3.05
CA ARG A 104 -3.14 -1.54 -4.05
C ARG A 104 -3.94 -2.77 -3.64
N CYS A 105 -3.46 -3.52 -2.64
CA CYS A 105 -4.07 -4.75 -2.16
C CYS A 105 -5.49 -4.49 -1.64
N SER A 106 -6.40 -5.40 -1.98
CA SER A 106 -7.68 -5.51 -1.28
C SER A 106 -7.55 -6.66 -0.27
N PRO A 107 -7.65 -6.38 1.04
CA PRO A 107 -7.48 -7.40 2.09
C PRO A 107 -8.34 -8.64 1.84
N LYS A 108 -9.63 -8.42 1.50
CA LYS A 108 -10.60 -9.49 1.25
C LYS A 108 -10.35 -10.31 -0.02
N ALA A 109 -9.68 -9.72 -1.01
CA ALA A 109 -9.51 -10.35 -2.33
C ALA A 109 -8.21 -11.14 -2.45
N THR A 110 -7.18 -10.76 -1.69
CA THR A 110 -5.82 -11.32 -1.86
C THR A 110 -5.27 -11.73 -0.51
N PHE A 111 -4.79 -10.77 0.27
CA PHE A 111 -4.05 -11.02 1.51
C PHE A 111 -4.72 -11.99 2.49
N LEU A 112 -6.01 -11.80 2.79
CA LEU A 112 -6.74 -12.69 3.72
C LEU A 112 -6.98 -14.10 3.17
N ARG A 113 -6.95 -14.29 1.84
CA ARG A 113 -7.07 -15.63 1.22
C ARG A 113 -5.74 -16.35 1.16
N THR A 114 -4.65 -15.59 1.05
CA THR A 114 -3.29 -16.11 0.92
C THR A 114 -2.70 -16.52 2.28
N LEU A 115 -3.07 -15.83 3.36
CA LEU A 115 -2.57 -16.14 4.71
C LEU A 115 -2.91 -17.57 5.20
N PRO A 116 -4.14 -18.09 5.05
CA PRO A 116 -4.46 -19.47 5.39
C PRO A 116 -3.63 -20.48 4.59
N VAL A 117 -3.36 -20.22 3.31
CA VAL A 117 -2.50 -21.12 2.51
C VAL A 117 -1.08 -21.18 3.06
N LEU A 118 -0.51 -20.03 3.43
CA LEU A 118 0.82 -19.98 4.05
C LEU A 118 0.87 -20.72 5.39
N ARG A 119 -0.15 -20.54 6.24
CA ARG A 119 -0.19 -21.14 7.59
C ARG A 119 -0.61 -22.60 7.57
N ASP A 120 -1.77 -22.88 7.00
CA ASP A 120 -2.49 -24.16 7.16
C ASP A 120 -1.98 -25.22 6.17
N VAL A 121 -1.64 -24.83 4.94
CA VAL A 121 -1.18 -25.76 3.90
C VAL A 121 0.33 -25.95 3.94
N HIS A 122 1.06 -24.89 4.27
CA HIS A 122 2.53 -24.92 4.25
C HIS A 122 3.16 -25.03 5.64
N GLY A 123 2.38 -24.89 6.71
CA GLY A 123 2.85 -25.05 8.08
C GLY A 123 3.71 -23.89 8.57
N LEU A 124 3.71 -22.74 7.88
CA LEU A 124 4.50 -21.59 8.28
C LEU A 124 3.97 -21.05 9.60
N THR A 125 4.87 -20.92 10.57
CA THR A 125 4.58 -20.26 11.84
C THR A 125 4.29 -18.77 11.60
N PRO A 126 3.54 -18.09 12.51
CA PRO A 126 3.28 -16.66 12.37
C PRO A 126 4.55 -15.81 12.22
N SER A 127 5.65 -16.18 12.88
CA SER A 127 6.94 -15.50 12.79
C SER A 127 7.60 -15.68 11.42
N GLU A 128 7.52 -16.88 10.83
CA GLU A 128 8.04 -17.15 9.48
C GLU A 128 7.25 -16.41 8.41
N VAL A 129 5.92 -16.36 8.53
CA VAL A 129 5.08 -15.55 7.63
C VAL A 129 5.43 -14.07 7.77
N SER A 130 5.58 -13.57 9.00
CA SER A 130 5.99 -12.18 9.24
C SER A 130 7.35 -11.86 8.60
N LYS A 131 8.33 -12.76 8.75
CA LYS A 131 9.65 -12.65 8.13
C LYS A 131 9.56 -12.67 6.60
N LEU A 132 8.77 -13.57 6.02
CA LEU A 132 8.55 -13.66 4.58
C LEU A 132 7.94 -12.38 4.02
N VAL A 133 6.88 -11.86 4.66
CA VAL A 133 6.22 -10.61 4.22
C VAL A 133 7.14 -9.41 4.41
N THR A 134 7.99 -9.41 5.44
CA THR A 134 8.98 -8.34 5.64
C THR A 134 10.05 -8.35 4.55
N LEU A 135 10.57 -9.52 4.19
CA LEU A 135 11.61 -9.68 3.16
C LEU A 135 11.08 -9.52 1.74
N GLN A 136 9.86 -9.99 1.50
CA GLN A 136 9.19 -10.01 0.19
C GLN A 136 7.72 -9.61 0.34
N PRO A 137 7.43 -8.31 0.52
CA PRO A 137 6.05 -7.85 0.71
C PRO A 137 5.15 -8.14 -0.49
N GLY A 138 5.72 -8.37 -1.68
CA GLY A 138 4.98 -8.76 -2.88
C GLY A 138 4.15 -10.04 -2.71
N VAL A 139 4.51 -10.92 -1.77
CA VAL A 139 3.76 -12.16 -1.49
C VAL A 139 2.29 -11.89 -1.14
N ILE A 140 1.99 -10.73 -0.54
CA ILE A 140 0.62 -10.38 -0.15
C ILE A 140 -0.28 -10.02 -1.35
N LEU A 141 0.34 -9.69 -2.49
CA LEU A 141 -0.35 -9.34 -3.73
C LEU A 141 -0.66 -10.59 -4.56
N LEU A 142 -0.08 -11.74 -4.20
CA LEU A 142 -0.29 -12.99 -4.89
C LEU A 142 -1.62 -13.61 -4.47
N GLY A 143 -2.30 -14.22 -5.45
CA GLY A 143 -3.42 -15.10 -5.17
C GLY A 143 -2.96 -16.40 -4.50
N PRO A 144 -3.88 -17.10 -3.83
CA PRO A 144 -3.58 -18.36 -3.13
C PRO A 144 -2.93 -19.40 -4.04
N ASP A 145 -3.41 -19.54 -5.28
CA ASP A 145 -2.87 -20.51 -6.25
C ASP A 145 -1.40 -20.23 -6.58
N ARG A 146 -1.06 -18.95 -6.78
CA ARG A 146 0.32 -18.56 -7.11
C ARG A 146 1.27 -18.74 -5.94
N VAL A 147 0.80 -18.48 -4.72
CA VAL A 147 1.59 -18.76 -3.51
C VAL A 147 1.81 -20.25 -3.34
N TRP A 148 0.76 -21.06 -3.56
CA TRP A 148 0.87 -22.50 -3.50
C TRP A 148 1.92 -23.03 -4.50
N GLU A 149 1.86 -22.60 -5.76
CA GLU A 149 2.84 -22.97 -6.78
C GLU A 149 4.27 -22.65 -6.35
N ILE A 150 4.52 -21.43 -5.88
CA ILE A 150 5.85 -20.99 -5.46
C ILE A 150 6.36 -21.85 -4.31
N VAL A 151 5.53 -22.12 -3.30
CA VAL A 151 5.96 -22.93 -2.16
C VAL A 151 6.22 -24.38 -2.57
N GLN A 152 5.42 -24.96 -3.47
CA GLN A 152 5.70 -26.31 -3.99
C GLN A 152 7.02 -26.37 -4.76
N VAL A 153 7.31 -25.35 -5.58
CA VAL A 153 8.59 -25.27 -6.30
C VAL A 153 9.76 -25.18 -5.33
N VAL A 154 9.66 -24.36 -4.27
CA VAL A 154 10.72 -24.24 -3.25
C VAL A 154 10.92 -25.57 -2.52
N LYS A 155 9.84 -26.25 -2.11
CA LYS A 155 9.91 -27.57 -1.46
C LYS A 155 10.57 -28.62 -2.37
N ASN A 156 10.19 -28.66 -3.65
CA ASN A 156 10.76 -29.60 -4.62
C ASN A 156 12.22 -29.29 -4.95
N ALA A 157 12.64 -28.02 -4.83
CA ALA A 157 14.03 -27.61 -5.00
C ALA A 157 14.92 -28.00 -3.82
N GLY A 158 14.36 -28.48 -2.70
CA GLY A 158 15.12 -28.93 -1.53
C GLY A 158 15.76 -27.79 -0.73
N VAL A 159 15.21 -26.58 -0.84
CA VAL A 159 15.62 -25.38 -0.06
C VAL A 159 14.71 -25.19 1.14
#